data_AF-A0A7W8YD97-F1
#
_entry.id   AF-A0A7W8YD97-F1
#
_cell.length_a   1.000
_cell.length_b   1.000
_cell.length_c   1.000
_cell.angle_alpha   90.00
_cell.angle_beta   90.00
_cell.angle_gamma   90.00
#
_symmetry.space_group_name_H-M   'P 1'
#
loop_
_entity.id
_entity.type
_entity.pdbx_description
1 polymer ?
#
loop_
_entity_poly.entity_id
_entity_poly.type
_entity_poly.pdbx_seq_one_letter_code
_entity_poly.pdbx_strand_id
1 'polypeptide(L)'
;MKWLSLLLLATLTACSGTRALQASKNVPYATLEHTVQIGASKQQVRTALGDSTAIRFDSGNEVWMYTYPTQSGAQGEFVILFGEDGVVKQVRQGEVYQLKR
;
A
#
# COMPACT_ATOMS: atom_id res chain seq x y z
N MET A 1 -10.80 12.59 -44.08
CA MET A 1 -11.83 12.11 -43.11
C MET A 1 -11.47 10.81 -42.38
N LYS A 2 -10.49 10.00 -42.83
CA LYS A 2 -10.08 8.75 -42.13
C LYS A 2 -9.07 8.94 -40.97
N TRP A 3 -8.35 10.07 -40.94
CA TRP A 3 -7.37 10.37 -39.87
C TRP A 3 -8.00 10.92 -38.59
N LEU A 4 -9.19 11.52 -38.66
CA LEU A 4 -9.91 11.99 -37.47
C LEU A 4 -10.43 10.82 -36.61
N SER A 5 -10.73 9.67 -37.23
CA SER A 5 -11.17 8.48 -36.52
C SER A 5 -10.07 7.82 -35.68
N LEU A 6 -8.79 7.96 -36.07
CA LEU A 6 -7.68 7.32 -35.35
C LEU A 6 -7.35 8.04 -34.02
N LEU A 7 -7.55 9.36 -33.96
CA LEU A 7 -7.34 10.14 -32.73
C LEU A 7 -8.41 9.88 -31.67
N LEU A 8 -9.64 9.56 -32.09
CA LEU A 8 -10.76 9.33 -31.18
C LEU A 8 -10.66 7.99 -30.40
N LEU A 9 -9.91 7.01 -30.94
CA LEU A 9 -9.75 5.69 -30.32
C LEU A 9 -8.59 5.63 -29.30
N ALA A 10 -7.75 6.66 -29.22
CA ALA A 10 -6.60 6.70 -28.31
C ALA A 10 -6.92 7.20 -26.89
N THR A 11 -8.14 7.68 -26.63
CA THR A 11 -8.51 8.29 -25.34
C THR A 11 -9.18 7.34 -24.35
N LEU A 12 -9.51 6.11 -24.75
CA LEU A 12 -10.25 5.15 -23.91
C LEU A 12 -9.37 4.21 -23.07
N THR A 13 -8.04 4.31 -23.13
CA THR A 13 -7.11 3.39 -22.43
C THR A 13 -6.78 3.77 -20.98
N ALA A 14 -7.36 4.83 -20.41
CA ALA A 14 -6.92 5.36 -19.11
C ALA A 14 -7.65 4.81 -17.86
N CYS A 15 -8.71 3.99 -17.99
CA CYS A 15 -9.51 3.58 -16.82
C CYS A 15 -9.58 2.06 -16.57
N SER A 16 -8.53 1.31 -16.91
CA SER A 16 -8.38 -0.07 -16.42
C SER A 16 -7.05 -0.27 -15.70
N GLY A 17 -6.71 0.67 -14.83
CA GLY A 17 -5.68 0.49 -13.84
C GLY A 17 -6.33 0.13 -12.52
N THR A 18 -6.57 -1.15 -12.27
CA THR A 18 -6.42 -1.65 -10.90
C THR A 18 -5.01 -1.24 -10.53
N ARG A 19 -4.84 -0.10 -9.84
CA ARG A 19 -3.61 0.22 -9.13
C ARG A 19 -3.54 -0.80 -8.02
N ALA A 20 -3.22 -2.04 -8.39
CA ALA A 20 -2.70 -3.02 -7.47
C ALA A 20 -1.62 -2.28 -6.70
N LEU A 21 -1.74 -2.22 -5.38
CA LEU A 21 -0.74 -2.48 -4.33
C LEU A 21 0.76 -2.21 -4.61
N GLN A 22 1.22 -2.21 -5.87
CA GLN A 22 2.53 -1.89 -6.45
C GLN A 22 3.14 -0.53 -6.07
N ALA A 23 2.46 0.33 -5.31
CA ALA A 23 3.06 1.56 -4.78
C ALA A 23 3.27 1.51 -3.25
N SER A 24 3.26 0.32 -2.64
CA SER A 24 3.79 0.18 -1.29
C SER A 24 5.27 0.55 -1.28
N LYS A 25 5.60 1.59 -0.51
CA LYS A 25 6.98 2.00 -0.31
C LYS A 25 7.78 0.83 0.26
N ASN A 26 8.98 0.62 -0.29
CA ASN A 26 9.92 -0.34 0.27
C ASN A 26 10.61 0.30 1.50
N VAL A 27 10.48 -0.34 2.65
CA VAL A 27 11.01 0.12 3.94
C VAL A 27 11.79 -1.03 4.60
N PRO A 28 12.95 -0.78 5.22
CA PRO A 28 13.64 -1.80 6.00
C PRO A 28 12.74 -2.37 7.10
N TYR A 29 12.73 -3.70 7.25
CA TYR A 29 11.90 -4.38 8.24
C TYR A 29 12.13 -3.85 9.67
N ALA A 30 13.39 -3.59 10.05
CA ALA A 30 13.73 -3.03 11.36
C ALA A 30 13.10 -1.66 11.64
N THR A 31 12.90 -0.85 10.59
CA THR A 31 12.23 0.46 10.73
C THR A 31 10.72 0.29 10.90
N LEU A 32 10.13 -0.68 10.20
CA LEU A 32 8.70 -1.01 10.32
C LEU A 32 8.35 -1.49 11.73
N GLU A 33 9.10 -2.48 12.24
CA GLU A 33 8.84 -3.04 13.57
C GLU A 33 9.04 -2.01 14.67
N HIS A 34 10.03 -1.12 14.57
CA HIS A 34 10.29 -0.12 15.59
C HIS A 34 9.22 1.00 15.59
N THR A 35 8.74 1.38 14.41
CA THR A 35 7.81 2.51 14.25
C THR A 35 6.37 2.11 14.49
N VAL A 36 5.97 0.92 14.01
CA VAL A 36 4.57 0.49 13.99
C VAL A 36 4.30 -0.40 15.20
N GLN A 37 4.04 0.27 16.33
CA GLN A 37 3.61 -0.36 17.56
C GLN A 37 2.11 -0.17 17.75
N ILE A 38 1.44 -1.11 18.44
CA ILE A 38 0.03 -0.93 18.82
C ILE A 38 -0.11 0.37 19.62
N GLY A 39 -1.09 1.19 19.25
CA GLY A 39 -1.33 2.51 19.84
C GLY A 39 -0.53 3.67 19.22
N ALA A 40 0.43 3.41 18.32
CA ALA A 40 1.09 4.48 17.56
C ALA A 40 0.07 5.22 16.70
N SER A 41 0.23 6.54 16.54
CA SER A 41 -0.67 7.33 15.71
C SER A 41 -0.29 7.25 14.24
N LYS A 42 -1.29 7.38 13.36
CA LYS A 42 -1.09 7.45 11.91
C LYS A 42 -0.10 8.54 11.50
N GLN A 43 -0.08 9.67 12.21
CA GLN A 43 0.87 10.75 11.94
C GLN A 43 2.30 10.36 12.33
N GLN A 44 2.51 9.67 13.44
CA GLN A 44 3.83 9.14 13.79
C GLN A 44 4.34 8.17 12.72
N VAL A 45 3.48 7.24 12.30
CA VAL A 45 3.82 6.28 11.23
C VAL A 45 4.14 7.01 9.93
N ARG A 46 3.34 8.00 9.52
CA ARG A 46 3.61 8.81 8.31
C ARG A 46 4.93 9.56 8.40
N THR A 47 5.23 10.18 9.53
CA THR A 47 6.46 10.97 9.70
C THR A 47 7.70 10.09 9.59
N ALA A 48 7.65 8.89 10.18
CA ALA A 48 8.80 7.98 10.19
C ALA A 48 8.94 7.20 8.87
N LEU A 49 7.82 6.74 8.29
CA LEU A 49 7.85 5.84 7.14
C LEU A 49 7.55 6.54 5.81
N GLY A 50 7.03 7.76 5.83
CA GLY A 50 6.48 8.45 4.66
C GLY A 50 5.12 7.91 4.24
N ASP A 51 4.63 8.46 3.11
CA ASP A 51 3.32 8.07 2.57
C ASP A 51 3.28 6.61 2.13
N SER A 52 2.08 6.03 2.27
CA SER A 52 1.76 4.64 1.97
C SER A 52 0.55 4.56 1.04
N THR A 53 0.38 3.40 0.43
CA THR A 53 -0.91 3.04 -0.16
C THR A 53 -1.92 2.87 0.97
N ALA A 54 -2.95 3.72 0.98
CA ALA A 54 -3.98 3.76 2.01
C ALA A 54 -5.35 3.42 1.43
N ILE A 55 -6.08 2.54 2.13
CA ILE A 55 -7.47 2.22 1.87
C ILE A 55 -8.28 2.68 3.08
N ARG A 56 -9.23 3.60 2.87
CA ARG A 56 -10.16 4.06 3.91
C ARG A 56 -11.48 3.33 3.78
N PHE A 57 -12.04 2.92 4.90
CA PHE A 57 -13.34 2.30 4.99
C PHE A 57 -14.36 3.32 5.52
N ASP A 58 -15.63 3.14 5.17
CA ASP A 58 -16.72 4.01 5.64
C ASP A 58 -16.91 3.96 7.16
N SER A 59 -16.41 2.91 7.81
CA SER A 59 -16.36 2.80 9.28
C SER A 59 -15.34 3.74 9.94
N GLY A 60 -14.58 4.52 9.18
CA GLY A 60 -13.50 5.38 9.69
C GLY A 60 -12.16 4.66 9.86
N ASN A 61 -12.15 3.32 9.80
CA ASN A 61 -10.91 2.54 9.80
C ASN A 61 -10.11 2.79 8.53
N GLU A 62 -8.79 2.62 8.62
CA GLU A 62 -7.88 2.84 7.51
C GLU A 62 -6.79 1.77 7.50
N VAL A 63 -6.54 1.17 6.33
CA VAL A 63 -5.48 0.17 6.14
C VAL A 63 -4.36 0.76 5.31
N TRP A 64 -3.15 0.69 5.84
CA TRP A 64 -1.93 1.07 5.14
C TRP A 64 -1.07 -0.16 4.86
N MET A 65 -0.32 -0.11 3.75
CA MET A 65 0.56 -1.19 3.37
C MET A 65 1.94 -0.70 2.95
N TYR A 66 2.96 -1.36 3.49
CA TYR A 66 4.36 -1.21 3.12
C TYR A 66 4.90 -2.55 2.63
N THR A 67 6.00 -2.50 1.88
CA THR A 67 6.76 -3.69 1.50
C THR A 67 8.15 -3.62 2.11
N TYR A 68 8.76 -4.78 2.33
CA TYR A 68 10.14 -4.87 2.82
C TYR A 68 10.90 -5.99 2.10
N PRO A 69 12.21 -5.85 1.91
CA PRO A 69 13.01 -6.92 1.33
C PRO A 69 13.14 -8.07 2.35
N THR A 70 12.89 -9.31 1.92
CA THR A 70 13.16 -10.50 2.72
C THR A 70 14.58 -11.01 2.48
N GLN A 71 15.08 -11.88 3.37
CA GLN A 71 16.39 -12.50 3.21
C GLN A 71 16.47 -13.42 1.97
N SER A 72 15.34 -13.96 1.50
CA SER A 72 15.26 -14.78 0.29
C SER A 72 15.28 -13.98 -1.01
N GLY A 73 15.32 -12.65 -0.94
CA GLY A 73 15.22 -11.76 -2.10
C GLY A 73 13.78 -11.55 -2.60
N ALA A 74 12.79 -12.15 -1.93
CA ALA A 74 11.38 -11.86 -2.15
C ALA A 74 10.98 -10.53 -1.47
N GLN A 75 9.76 -10.08 -1.73
CA GLN A 75 9.15 -8.96 -1.01
C GLN A 75 8.21 -9.51 0.06
N GLY A 76 8.32 -8.96 1.26
CA GLY A 76 7.34 -9.11 2.33
C GLY A 76 6.36 -7.94 2.33
N GLU A 77 5.16 -8.17 2.83
CA GLU A 77 4.13 -7.16 3.03
C GLU A 77 3.95 -6.88 4.52
N PHE A 78 3.75 -5.60 4.84
CA PHE A 78 3.49 -5.11 6.18
C PHE A 78 2.22 -4.26 6.16
N VAL A 79 1.15 -4.81 6.72
CA VAL A 79 -0.20 -4.25 6.68
C VAL A 79 -0.56 -3.72 8.06
N ILE A 80 -0.97 -2.46 8.10
CA ILE A 80 -1.32 -1.74 9.33
C ILE A 80 -2.80 -1.41 9.28
N LEU A 81 -3.53 -1.78 10.31
CA LEU A 81 -4.90 -1.33 10.53
C LEU A 81 -4.90 -0.20 11.55
N PHE A 82 -5.34 0.97 11.11
CA PHE A 82 -5.70 2.08 11.98
C PHE A 82 -7.20 2.03 12.31
N GLY A 83 -7.52 2.30 13.57
CA GLY A 83 -8.90 2.53 14.00
C GLY A 83 -9.42 3.89 13.52
N GLU A 84 -10.70 4.14 13.75
CA GLU A 84 -11.35 5.45 13.53
C GLU A 84 -10.66 6.61 14.29
N ASP A 85 -10.03 6.31 15.42
CA ASP A 85 -9.21 7.22 16.22
C ASP A 85 -7.83 7.50 15.61
N GLY A 86 -7.50 6.86 14.49
CA GLY A 86 -6.24 7.03 13.77
C GLY A 86 -5.05 6.40 14.47
N VAL A 87 -5.25 5.44 15.38
CA VAL A 87 -4.15 4.71 16.04
C VAL A 87 -4.06 3.26 15.54
N VAL A 88 -2.87 2.70 15.57
CA VAL A 88 -2.61 1.31 15.17
C VAL A 88 -3.37 0.37 16.10
N LYS A 89 -4.30 -0.41 15.54
CA LYS A 89 -5.06 -1.45 16.23
C LYS A 89 -4.54 -2.86 15.94
N GLN A 90 -4.02 -3.07 14.74
CA GLN A 90 -3.48 -4.37 14.34
C GLN A 90 -2.35 -4.18 13.33
N VAL A 91 -1.38 -5.08 13.40
CA VAL A 91 -0.30 -5.21 12.43
C VAL A 91 -0.29 -6.65 11.91
N ARG A 92 -0.14 -6.81 10.60
CA ARG A 92 0.10 -8.11 9.97
C ARG A 92 1.32 -8.02 9.08
N GLN A 93 2.09 -9.10 9.05
CA GLN A 93 3.25 -9.25 8.18
C GLN A 93 3.23 -10.63 7.54
N GLY A 94 3.75 -10.72 6.32
CA GLY A 94 3.80 -11.98 5.57
C GLY A 94 4.61 -11.82 4.29
N GLU A 95 4.84 -12.94 3.61
CA GLU A 95 5.40 -12.90 2.26
C GLU A 95 4.30 -12.52 1.26
N VAL A 96 4.64 -11.74 0.23
CA VAL A 96 3.72 -11.48 -0.89
C VAL A 96 3.34 -12.82 -1.50
N TYR A 97 2.05 -13.17 -1.50
CA TYR A 97 1.59 -14.42 -2.08
C TYR A 97 1.88 -14.45 -3.58
N GLN A 98 2.84 -15.28 -3.98
CA GLN A 98 3.19 -15.49 -5.38
C GLN A 98 2.27 -16.57 -5.95
N LEU A 99 1.33 -16.18 -6.81
CA LEU A 99 0.62 -17.14 -7.66
C LEU A 99 1.67 -17.79 -8.58
N LYS A 100 1.95 -19.08 -8.37
CA LYS A 100 2.72 -19.90 -9.31
C LYS A 100 2.02 -19.82 -10.67
N ARG A 101 2.65 -19.15 -11.64
CA ARG A 101 2.22 -19.15 -13.04
C ARG A 101 2.58 -20.47 -13.70
#